data_AF-W9QZL3-F1
#
_entry.id   AF-W9QZL3-F1
#
_cell.length_a   1.000
_cell.length_b   1.000
_cell.length_c   1.000
_cell.angle_alpha   90.00
_cell.angle_beta   90.00
_cell.angle_gamma   90.00
#
_symmetry.space_group_name_H-M   'P 1'
#
loop_
_entity.id
_entity.type
_entity.pdbx_description
1 polymer ?
#
loop_
_entity_poly.entity_id
_entity_poly.type
_entity_poly.pdbx_seq_one_letter_code
_entity_poly.pdbx_strand_id
1 'polypeptide(L)'
;MDLDLLPGDCFAHILSLTSPRDACRSSLVSSSVRSMADLDSVWQKFLPSDYEEIIASLVSPVVYSSNKELFLRLCSPCLIDGGKKVHFSTN
;
A
#
# COMPACT_ATOMS: atom_id res chain seq x y z
N MET A 1 -25.22 -9.21 -7.81
CA MET A 1 -24.86 -7.81 -7.50
C MET A 1 -23.61 -7.53 -8.32
N ASP A 2 -23.74 -6.76 -9.39
CA ASP A 2 -22.59 -6.41 -10.24
C ASP A 2 -21.82 -5.28 -9.58
N LEU A 3 -20.66 -5.63 -9.03
CA LEU A 3 -19.63 -4.68 -8.61
C LEU A 3 -18.99 -3.97 -9.82
N ASP A 4 -19.19 -4.50 -11.03
CA ASP A 4 -18.73 -3.94 -12.30
C ASP A 4 -19.56 -2.70 -12.76
N LEU A 5 -20.65 -2.37 -12.05
CA LEU A 5 -21.48 -1.19 -12.36
C LEU A 5 -21.01 0.09 -11.64
N LEU A 6 -20.16 -0.04 -10.60
CA LEU A 6 -19.53 1.13 -9.97
C LEU A 6 -18.36 1.58 -10.85
N PRO A 7 -18.16 2.89 -11.05
CA PRO A 7 -16.90 3.40 -11.59
C PRO A 7 -15.78 2.82 -10.73
N GLY A 8 -14.76 2.20 -11.34
CA GLY A 8 -13.72 1.52 -10.57
C GLY A 8 -13.01 2.45 -9.56
N ASP A 9 -13.04 3.75 -9.85
CA ASP A 9 -12.58 4.83 -8.97
C ASP A 9 -13.37 4.92 -7.67
N CYS A 10 -14.68 4.69 -7.67
CA CYS A 10 -15.49 4.70 -6.45
C CYS A 10 -15.12 3.56 -5.51
N PHE A 11 -14.88 2.37 -6.06
CA PHE A 11 -14.50 1.22 -5.25
C PHE A 11 -13.08 1.34 -4.72
N ALA A 12 -12.13 1.79 -5.55
CA ALA A 12 -10.79 2.13 -5.11
C ALA A 12 -10.84 3.20 -3.99
N HIS A 13 -11.70 4.20 -4.12
CA HIS A 13 -11.87 5.21 -3.08
C HIS A 13 -12.39 4.61 -1.77
N ILE A 14 -13.39 3.73 -1.81
CA ILE A 14 -13.89 3.04 -0.60
C ILE A 14 -12.77 2.21 0.03
N LEU A 15 -12.06 1.40 -0.78
CA LEU A 15 -10.95 0.59 -0.28
C LEU A 15 -9.84 1.43 0.35
N SER A 16 -9.54 2.60 -0.22
CA SER A 16 -8.54 3.52 0.32
C SER A 16 -8.89 4.05 1.73
N LEU A 17 -10.15 3.93 2.14
CA LEU A 17 -10.64 4.29 3.48
C LEU A 17 -10.76 3.08 4.42
N THR A 18 -10.50 1.86 3.93
CA THR A 18 -10.51 0.63 4.75
C THR A 18 -9.14 0.34 5.34
N SER A 19 -8.98 -0.80 6.04
CA SER A 19 -7.65 -1.25 6.45
C SER A 19 -6.92 -1.95 5.29
N PRO A 20 -5.58 -1.95 5.24
CA PRO A 20 -4.82 -2.70 4.22
C PRO A 20 -5.20 -4.19 4.18
N ARG A 21 -5.53 -4.75 5.35
CA ARG A 21 -6.00 -6.13 5.50
C ARG A 21 -7.36 -6.35 4.83
N ASP A 22 -8.29 -5.40 4.98
CA ASP A 22 -9.61 -5.49 4.36
C ASP A 22 -9.57 -5.25 2.86
N ALA A 23 -8.67 -4.38 2.38
CA ALA A 23 -8.37 -4.24 0.96
C ALA A 23 -7.87 -5.57 0.36
N CYS A 24 -6.94 -6.25 1.04
CA CYS A 24 -6.46 -7.57 0.62
C CYS A 24 -7.58 -8.61 0.59
N ARG A 25 -8.47 -8.63 1.59
CA ARG A 25 -9.63 -9.55 1.62
C ARG A 25 -10.62 -9.25 0.50
N SER A 26 -10.83 -7.97 0.18
CA SER A 26 -11.72 -7.54 -0.89
C SER A 26 -11.24 -8.06 -2.26
N SER A 27 -9.91 -8.13 -2.48
CA SER A 27 -9.34 -8.70 -3.71
C SER A 27 -9.70 -10.18 -3.98
N LEU A 28 -10.19 -10.90 -2.97
CA LEU A 28 -10.62 -12.29 -3.09
C LEU A 28 -12.07 -12.43 -3.61
N VAL A 29 -12.83 -11.34 -3.67
CA VAL A 29 -14.25 -11.35 -4.07
C VAL A 29 -14.38 -11.57 -5.58
N SER A 30 -13.60 -10.87 -6.41
CA SER A 30 -13.61 -11.03 -7.86
C SER A 30 -12.32 -10.53 -8.51
N SER A 31 -12.10 -10.86 -9.79
CA SER A 31 -10.95 -10.34 -10.56
C SER A 31 -11.00 -8.82 -10.75
N SER A 32 -12.18 -8.25 -11.00
CA SER A 32 -12.35 -6.79 -11.13
C SER A 32 -12.00 -6.10 -9.81
N VAL A 33 -12.53 -6.60 -8.69
CA VAL A 33 -12.23 -6.04 -7.36
C VAL A 33 -10.76 -6.18 -7.01
N ARG A 34 -10.11 -7.29 -7.38
CA ARG A 34 -8.66 -7.44 -7.21
C ARG A 34 -7.89 -6.34 -7.93
N SER A 35 -8.20 -6.08 -9.21
CA SER A 35 -7.52 -5.02 -9.96
C SER A 35 -7.71 -3.64 -9.33
N MET A 36 -8.88 -3.36 -8.76
CA MET A 36 -9.13 -2.09 -8.06
C MET A 36 -8.47 -2.03 -6.68
N ALA A 37 -8.43 -3.14 -5.95
CA ALA A 37 -7.78 -3.24 -4.65
C ALA A 37 -6.26 -3.14 -4.74
N ASP A 38 -5.69 -3.55 -5.87
CA ASP A 38 -4.26 -3.45 -6.18
C ASP A 38 -3.89 -2.11 -6.83
N LEU A 39 -4.84 -1.18 -7.00
CA LEU A 39 -4.57 0.12 -7.60
C LEU A 39 -3.70 0.98 -6.69
N ASP A 40 -2.73 1.66 -7.28
CA ASP A 40 -1.80 2.53 -6.56
C ASP A 40 -2.49 3.61 -5.73
N SER A 41 -3.63 4.13 -6.18
CA SER A 41 -4.41 5.15 -5.44
C SER A 41 -4.96 4.66 -4.10
N VAL A 42 -5.25 3.35 -3.99
CA VAL A 42 -5.68 2.70 -2.75
C VAL A 42 -4.51 2.64 -1.78
N TRP A 43 -3.38 2.11 -2.26
CA TRP A 43 -2.19 1.90 -1.44
C TRP A 43 -1.49 3.20 -1.06
N GLN A 44 -1.59 4.26 -1.87
CA GLN A 44 -1.09 5.58 -1.49
C GLN A 44 -1.72 6.10 -0.19
N LYS A 45 -2.99 5.82 0.09
CA LYS A 45 -3.61 6.24 1.36
C LYS A 45 -3.16 5.40 2.56
N PHE A 46 -2.64 4.21 2.33
CA PHE A 46 -2.08 3.36 3.38
C PHE A 46 -0.62 3.70 3.70
N LEU A 47 0.05 4.41 2.79
CA LEU A 47 1.41 4.86 3.04
C LEU A 47 1.42 5.99 4.08
N PRO A 48 2.43 6.02 4.97
CA PRO A 48 2.65 7.15 5.86
C PRO A 48 2.85 8.43 5.06
N SER A 49 2.40 9.59 5.53
CA SER A 49 2.62 10.87 4.83
C SER A 49 4.12 11.19 4.63
N ASP A 50 4.97 10.67 5.52
CA ASP A 50 6.42 10.78 5.55
C ASP A 50 7.15 9.65 4.78
N TYR A 51 6.44 8.87 3.96
CA TYR A 51 7.04 7.76 3.21
C TYR A 51 8.22 8.19 2.32
N GLU A 52 8.16 9.38 1.71
CA GLU A 52 9.24 9.95 0.89
C GLU A 52 10.51 10.16 1.73
N GLU A 53 10.37 10.70 2.95
CA GLU A 53 11.50 10.91 3.87
C GLU A 53 12.06 9.58 4.37
N ILE A 54 11.19 8.60 4.61
CA ILE A 54 11.58 7.24 4.97
C ILE A 54 12.40 6.63 3.84
N ILE A 55 11.94 6.70 2.59
CA ILE A 55 12.66 6.17 1.42
C ILE A 55 14.00 6.88 1.25
N ALA A 56 14.04 8.21 1.39
CA ALA A 56 15.28 8.98 1.30
C ALA A 56 16.27 8.61 2.41
N SER A 57 15.77 8.22 3.58
CA SER A 57 16.57 7.83 4.74
C SER A 57 16.99 6.34 4.73
N LEU A 58 16.46 5.54 3.79
CA LEU A 58 16.84 4.14 3.63
C LEU A 58 18.27 4.02 3.10
N VAL A 59 19.01 3.08 3.67
CA VAL A 59 20.42 2.84 3.29
C VAL A 59 20.54 2.28 1.88
N SER A 60 19.53 1.51 1.45
CA SER A 60 19.45 0.94 0.11
C SER A 60 18.38 1.66 -0.70
N PRO A 61 18.65 2.06 -1.95
CA PRO A 61 17.61 2.54 -2.86
C PRO A 61 16.51 1.49 -2.96
N VAL A 62 15.29 1.83 -2.56
CA VAL A 62 14.14 0.95 -2.72
C VAL A 62 13.58 1.19 -4.11
N VAL A 63 13.83 0.23 -5.00
CA VAL A 63 13.11 0.16 -6.26
C VAL A 63 11.76 -0.49 -5.96
N TYR A 64 10.68 0.20 -6.29
CA TYR A 64 9.32 -0.31 -6.18
C TYR A 64 8.56 -0.03 -7.49
N SER A 65 7.70 -0.97 -7.87
CA SER A 65 6.89 -0.87 -9.10
C SER A 65 5.46 -0.43 -8.79
N SER A 66 5.05 -0.48 -7.53
CA SER A 66 3.72 -0.10 -7.05
C SER A 66 3.79 0.41 -5.59
N ASN A 67 2.81 1.23 -5.20
CA ASN A 67 2.67 1.69 -3.81
C ASN A 67 2.38 0.53 -2.85
N LYS A 68 1.76 -0.55 -3.34
CA LYS A 68 1.58 -1.80 -2.61
C LYS A 68 2.91 -2.44 -2.25
N GLU A 69 3.83 -2.53 -3.21
CA GLU A 69 5.17 -3.08 -3.00
C GLU A 69 5.97 -2.22 -2.01
N LEU A 70 5.86 -0.90 -2.13
CA LEU A 70 6.44 0.04 -1.19
C LEU A 70 5.90 -0.17 0.23
N PHE A 71 4.57 -0.27 0.40
CA PHE A 71 3.95 -0.54 1.70
C PHE A 71 4.46 -1.84 2.31
N LEU A 72 4.54 -2.92 1.52
CA LEU A 72 5.05 -4.22 2.00
C LEU A 72 6.53 -4.14 2.41
N ARG A 73 7.34 -3.36 1.69
CA ARG A 73 8.74 -3.10 2.05
C ARG A 73 8.88 -2.30 3.34
N LEU A 74 8.02 -1.31 3.56
CA LEU A 74 7.95 -0.52 4.79
C LEU A 74 7.41 -1.31 5.99
N CYS A 75 6.51 -2.28 5.74
CA CYS A 75 6.04 -3.22 6.76
C CYS A 75 7.11 -4.22 7.19
N SER A 76 8.09 -4.50 6.33
CA SER A 76 9.24 -5.34 6.66
C SER A 76 10.29 -4.50 7.40
N PRO A 77 11.04 -5.07 8.36
CA PRO A 77 12.08 -4.33 9.07
C PRO A 77 13.12 -3.83 8.07
N CYS A 78 13.15 -2.52 7.86
CA CYS A 78 14.04 -1.86 6.93
C CYS A 78 15.07 -1.01 7.69
N LEU A 79 16.33 -1.12 7.27
CA LEU A 79 17.46 -0.41 7.86
C LEU A 79 17.46 1.04 7.36
N ILE A 80 17.29 1.97 8.28
CA ILE A 80 17.27 3.41 8.06
C ILE A 80 18.52 4.02 8.73
N ASP A 81 18.95 5.20 8.31
CA ASP A 81 20.01 5.98 8.98
C ASP A 81 21.37 5.24 9.01
N GLY A 82 21.83 4.81 7.83
CA GLY A 82 23.12 4.09 7.70
C GLY A 82 23.16 2.73 8.42
N GLY A 83 22.01 2.16 8.78
CA GLY A 83 21.92 0.88 9.50
C GLY A 83 21.90 1.03 11.02
N LYS A 84 21.78 2.26 11.53
CA LYS A 84 21.74 2.56 12.97
C LYS A 84 20.34 2.53 13.56
N LYS A 85 19.29 2.59 12.73
CA LYS A 85 17.90 2.47 13.16
C LYS A 85 17.14 1.46 12.31
N VAL A 86 16.32 0.65 12.96
CA VAL A 86 15.35 -0.21 12.29
C VAL A 86 13.99 0.44 12.46
N HIS A 87 13.32 0.73 11.35
CA HIS A 87 11.93 1.16 11.42
C HIS A 87 11.04 -0.08 11.53
N PHE A 88 10.26 -0.12 12.59
CA PHE A 88 9.21 -1.10 12.78
C PHE A 88 7.91 -0.37 12.47
N SER A 89 7.21 -0.80 11.42
CA SER A 89 5.82 -0.40 11.24
C SER A 89 5.00 -1.12 12.31
N THR A 90 4.93 -0.54 13.52
CA THR A 90 4.04 -1.00 14.59
C THR A 90 2.63 -0.59 14.21
N ASN A 91 1.90 -1.53 13.63
CA ASN A 91 0.45 -1.46 13.43
C ASN A 91 -0.30 -1.58 14.75
#